data_AF-A0A674IGP4-F1
#
_entry.id   AF-A0A674IGP4-F1
#
_cell.length_a   1.000
_cell.length_b   1.000
_cell.length_c   1.000
_cell.angle_alpha   90.00
_cell.angle_beta   90.00
_cell.angle_gamma   90.00
#
_symmetry.space_group_name_H-M   'P 1'
#
loop_
_entity.id
_entity.type
_entity.pdbx_description
1 polymer ?
#
loop_
_entity_poly.entity_id
_entity_poly.type
_entity_poly.pdbx_seq_one_letter_code
_entity_poly.pdbx_strand_id
1 'polypeptide(L)'
;AYILNTFPTPLFSHPAAVSALAKFGAQNESLLPSILVLLQRCMMDSDDEVRDRATFYLNVLQQRQIALNAAYIFNGLTVSVPGMEKALHQYTLEPSDKPFDMKTVPLATAPIFEQKAEIALVASKPEKIAPSRHDIFQEQLAAIPEFKSLGPLFKSSEPVQLTEAETEYFVCCTKHVFTNHMVFQFDCTNTLNDQLLERVTVQMEPSDAYDVIRSIPAASLSYNQPGMCYTLVRLPQDDPTAVACTFSCTMKFTVRDCNPNTGVPEDDGYDDEYVVSSVLFAAPNVYVSSCPCGILIVLP
;
A
#
# COMPACT_ATOMS: atom_id res chain seq x y z
N ALA A 1 32.71 -4.31 6.14
CA ALA A 1 33.26 -5.68 6.17
C ALA A 1 33.02 -6.41 7.50
N TYR A 2 33.02 -5.73 8.67
CA TYR A 2 32.90 -6.40 9.98
C TYR A 2 31.47 -6.66 10.50
N ILE A 3 30.43 -6.06 9.90
CA ILE A 3 29.03 -6.23 10.36
C ILE A 3 28.35 -7.47 9.74
N LEU A 4 28.91 -8.07 8.69
CA LEU A 4 28.22 -9.12 7.90
C LEU A 4 28.66 -10.55 8.22
N ASN A 5 29.67 -10.75 9.07
CA ASN A 5 30.15 -12.10 9.46
C ASN A 5 29.53 -12.63 10.76
N THR A 6 28.62 -11.87 11.38
CA THR A 6 27.99 -12.19 12.67
C THR A 6 26.51 -12.54 12.58
N PHE A 7 25.89 -12.52 11.39
CA PHE A 7 24.51 -12.95 11.28
C PHE A 7 24.44 -14.47 11.27
N PRO A 8 23.79 -15.10 12.28
CA PRO A 8 23.51 -16.51 12.22
C PRO A 8 22.64 -16.78 10.98
N THR A 9 22.71 -18.00 10.48
CA THR A 9 22.03 -18.51 9.29
C THR A 9 20.50 -18.28 9.18
N PRO A 10 19.69 -18.05 10.24
CA PRO A 10 18.23 -17.95 10.05
C PRO A 10 17.74 -16.58 9.54
N LEU A 11 18.62 -15.59 9.27
CA LEU A 11 18.17 -14.30 8.71
C LEU A 11 17.95 -14.36 7.18
N PHE A 12 18.54 -15.33 6.49
CA PHE A 12 18.44 -15.46 5.01
C PHE A 12 17.34 -16.43 4.56
N SER A 13 16.72 -17.16 5.49
CA SER A 13 15.69 -18.17 5.19
C SER A 13 14.29 -17.57 4.97
N HIS A 14 14.21 -16.30 4.57
CA HIS A 14 12.93 -15.65 4.27
C HIS A 14 12.98 -15.01 2.87
N PRO A 15 12.06 -15.36 1.96
CA PRO A 15 12.02 -14.81 0.59
C PRO A 15 11.98 -13.27 0.51
N ALA A 16 11.47 -12.61 1.57
CA ALA A 16 11.46 -11.17 1.70
C ALA A 16 12.87 -10.57 1.92
N ALA A 17 13.73 -11.24 2.68
CA ALA A 17 15.10 -10.81 2.95
C ALA A 17 15.95 -10.83 1.66
N VAL A 18 15.81 -11.89 0.85
CA VAL A 18 16.48 -12.00 -0.46
C VAL A 18 16.06 -10.87 -1.40
N SER A 19 14.77 -10.53 -1.40
CA SER A 19 14.22 -9.44 -2.21
C SER A 19 14.73 -8.06 -1.74
N ALA A 20 14.89 -7.88 -0.43
CA ALA A 20 15.48 -6.66 0.13
C ALA A 20 16.97 -6.53 -0.26
N LEU A 21 17.76 -7.61 -0.16
CA LEU A 21 19.15 -7.64 -0.60
C LEU A 21 19.28 -7.25 -2.08
N ALA A 22 18.42 -7.82 -2.93
CA ALA A 22 18.41 -7.50 -4.35
C ALA A 22 18.16 -6.00 -4.61
N LYS A 23 17.20 -5.40 -3.89
CA LYS A 23 16.92 -3.97 -3.96
C LYS A 23 18.12 -3.13 -3.52
N PHE A 24 18.81 -3.51 -2.44
CA PHE A 24 20.03 -2.83 -2.02
C PHE A 24 21.14 -2.91 -3.07
N GLY A 25 21.31 -4.06 -3.72
CA GLY A 25 22.33 -4.27 -4.75
C GLY A 25 22.02 -3.50 -6.04
N ALA A 26 20.73 -3.36 -6.36
CA ALA A 26 20.25 -2.60 -7.51
C ALA A 26 20.40 -1.09 -7.33
N GLN A 27 20.29 -0.59 -6.10
CA GLN A 27 20.35 0.85 -5.78
C GLN A 27 21.76 1.34 -5.43
N ASN A 28 22.61 0.48 -4.85
CA ASN A 28 23.92 0.88 -4.32
C ASN A 28 25.07 0.09 -4.95
N GLU A 29 25.74 0.71 -5.93
CA GLU A 29 26.86 0.07 -6.63
C GLU A 29 28.04 -0.27 -5.70
N SER A 30 28.27 0.54 -4.66
CA SER A 30 29.32 0.32 -3.66
C SER A 30 29.07 -0.94 -2.80
N LEU A 31 27.81 -1.33 -2.60
CA LEU A 31 27.41 -2.51 -1.83
C LEU A 31 27.21 -3.76 -2.70
N LEU A 32 27.03 -3.57 -4.01
CA LEU A 32 26.75 -4.63 -4.98
C LEU A 32 27.71 -5.84 -4.85
N PRO A 33 29.05 -5.68 -4.74
CA PRO A 33 29.95 -6.83 -4.59
C PRO A 33 29.66 -7.66 -3.33
N SER A 34 29.30 -7.01 -2.23
CA SER A 34 28.95 -7.70 -0.98
C SER A 34 27.61 -8.42 -1.09
N ILE A 35 26.65 -7.80 -1.78
CA ILE A 35 25.30 -8.33 -1.97
C ILE A 35 25.30 -9.54 -2.91
N LEU A 36 26.11 -9.52 -3.97
CA LEU A 36 26.28 -10.68 -4.85
C LEU A 36 26.79 -11.90 -4.08
N VAL A 37 27.73 -11.72 -3.14
CA VAL A 37 28.23 -12.80 -2.28
C VAL A 37 27.13 -13.34 -1.35
N LEU A 38 26.27 -12.46 -0.81
CA LEU A 38 25.15 -12.88 0.03
C LEU A 38 24.09 -13.65 -0.77
N LEU A 39 23.75 -13.17 -1.97
CA LEU A 39 22.82 -13.87 -2.87
C LEU A 39 23.36 -15.24 -3.30
N GLN A 40 24.65 -15.35 -3.58
CA GLN A 40 25.31 -16.65 -3.86
C GLN A 40 25.19 -17.63 -2.69
N ARG A 41 25.23 -17.15 -1.44
CA ARG A 41 24.99 -18.00 -0.27
C ARG A 41 23.51 -18.42 -0.17
N CYS A 42 22.59 -17.51 -0.48
CA CYS A 42 21.15 -17.80 -0.48
C CYS A 42 20.74 -18.84 -1.56
N MET A 43 21.53 -19.01 -2.63
CA MET A 43 21.32 -20.08 -3.61
C MET A 43 21.52 -21.50 -3.03
N MET A 44 22.14 -21.60 -1.86
CA MET A 44 22.36 -22.88 -1.16
C MET A 44 21.37 -23.07 0.01
N ASP A 45 20.34 -22.23 0.12
CA ASP A 45 19.32 -22.35 1.17
C ASP A 45 18.48 -23.63 1.01
N SER A 46 17.91 -24.15 2.09
CA SER A 46 17.02 -25.30 2.06
C SER A 46 15.66 -25.00 1.42
N ASP A 47 15.20 -23.75 1.50
CA ASP A 47 13.94 -23.27 0.93
C ASP A 47 14.08 -23.00 -0.58
N ASP A 48 13.21 -23.60 -1.39
CA ASP A 48 13.21 -23.48 -2.85
C ASP A 48 12.86 -22.08 -3.33
N GLU A 49 11.89 -21.41 -2.70
CA GLU A 49 11.51 -20.03 -3.01
C GLU A 49 12.68 -19.06 -2.76
N VAL A 50 13.43 -19.26 -1.67
CA VAL A 50 14.63 -18.48 -1.35
C VAL A 50 15.71 -18.70 -2.42
N ARG A 51 15.98 -19.96 -2.80
CA ARG A 51 16.98 -20.29 -3.83
C ARG A 51 16.64 -19.70 -5.19
N ASP A 52 15.38 -19.81 -5.60
CA ASP A 52 14.93 -19.34 -6.91
C ASP A 52 15.01 -17.82 -7.01
N ARG A 53 14.53 -17.10 -5.99
CA ARG A 53 14.67 -15.64 -5.90
C ARG A 53 16.13 -15.20 -5.87
N ALA A 54 16.97 -15.89 -5.11
CA ALA A 54 18.40 -15.56 -5.02
C ALA A 54 19.09 -15.73 -6.37
N THR A 55 18.81 -16.84 -7.06
CA THR A 55 19.33 -17.12 -8.41
C THR A 55 18.87 -16.08 -9.41
N PHE A 56 17.57 -15.75 -9.40
CA PHE A 56 16.99 -14.75 -10.29
C PHE A 56 17.64 -13.38 -10.09
N TYR A 57 17.65 -12.86 -8.87
CA TYR A 57 18.21 -11.54 -8.58
C TYR A 57 19.73 -11.46 -8.78
N LEU A 58 20.46 -12.54 -8.50
CA LEU A 58 21.88 -12.61 -8.79
C LEU A 58 22.16 -12.41 -10.29
N ASN A 59 21.40 -13.10 -11.15
CA ASN A 59 21.54 -13.00 -12.60
C ASN A 59 21.17 -11.61 -13.13
N VAL A 60 20.13 -10.98 -12.60
CA VAL A 60 19.74 -9.62 -12.97
C VAL A 60 20.82 -8.61 -12.57
N LEU A 61 21.30 -8.67 -11.33
CA LEU A 61 22.30 -7.73 -10.80
C LEU A 61 23.68 -7.87 -11.46
N GLN A 62 24.07 -9.07 -11.88
CA GLN A 62 25.33 -9.31 -12.60
C GLN A 62 25.38 -8.60 -13.96
N GLN A 63 24.22 -8.37 -14.59
CA GLN A 63 24.16 -7.65 -15.87
C GLN A 63 24.48 -6.16 -15.72
N ARG A 64 24.43 -5.61 -14.49
CA ARG A 64 24.73 -4.19 -14.19
C ARG A 64 23.94 -3.19 -15.05
N GLN A 65 22.74 -3.59 -15.47
CA GLN A 65 21.86 -2.75 -16.28
C GLN A 65 20.73 -2.18 -15.44
N ILE A 66 20.68 -0.85 -15.35
CA ILE A 66 19.67 -0.12 -14.58
C ILE A 66 18.25 -0.43 -15.10
N ALA A 67 18.09 -0.59 -16.41
CA ALA A 67 16.80 -0.93 -17.02
C ALA A 67 16.26 -2.29 -16.55
N LEU A 68 17.13 -3.29 -16.40
CA LEU A 68 16.74 -4.61 -15.90
C LEU A 68 16.41 -4.57 -14.41
N ASN A 69 17.17 -3.81 -13.63
CA ASN A 69 16.86 -3.60 -12.22
C ASN A 69 15.47 -2.99 -12.02
N ALA A 70 15.11 -1.99 -12.84
CA ALA A 70 13.78 -1.39 -12.83
C ALA A 70 12.69 -2.40 -13.18
N ALA A 71 12.87 -3.16 -14.26
CA ALA A 71 11.86 -4.10 -14.74
C ALA A 71 11.66 -5.32 -13.84
N TYR A 72 12.72 -5.80 -13.17
CA TYR A 72 12.72 -7.12 -12.52
C TYR A 72 12.95 -7.10 -11.01
N ILE A 73 13.43 -6.00 -10.43
CA ILE A 73 13.70 -5.88 -8.99
C ILE A 73 12.76 -4.86 -8.32
N PHE A 74 12.50 -3.73 -8.99
CA PHE A 74 11.64 -2.67 -8.43
C PHE A 74 10.19 -2.84 -8.83
N ASN A 75 9.94 -3.16 -10.10
CA ASN A 75 8.59 -3.40 -10.61
C ASN A 75 8.30 -4.89 -10.58
N GLY A 76 7.20 -5.29 -9.91
CA GLY A 76 6.68 -6.64 -10.03
C GLY A 76 6.12 -6.90 -11.43
N LEU A 77 5.73 -8.15 -11.71
CA LEU A 77 5.01 -8.50 -12.93
C LEU A 77 3.76 -7.61 -13.07
N THR A 78 3.72 -6.76 -14.10
CA THR A 78 2.66 -5.77 -14.32
C THR A 78 1.45 -6.35 -15.06
N VAL A 79 1.30 -7.67 -15.09
CA VAL A 79 0.22 -8.36 -15.78
C VAL A 79 -0.91 -8.69 -14.80
N SER A 80 -2.16 -8.54 -15.22
CA SER A 80 -3.29 -9.00 -14.43
C SER A 80 -3.32 -10.54 -14.43
N VAL A 81 -3.33 -11.17 -13.25
CA VAL A 81 -3.45 -12.64 -13.13
C VAL A 81 -4.72 -13.17 -13.83
N PRO A 82 -5.90 -12.55 -13.66
CA PRO A 82 -7.10 -12.96 -14.39
C PRO A 82 -7.01 -12.73 -15.91
N GLY A 83 -6.36 -11.65 -16.34
CA GLY A 83 -6.15 -11.38 -17.76
C GLY A 83 -5.18 -12.37 -18.40
N MET A 84 -4.16 -12.79 -17.65
CA MET A 84 -3.20 -13.81 -18.07
C MET A 84 -3.87 -15.17 -18.18
N GLU A 85 -4.70 -15.55 -17.20
CA GLU A 85 -5.48 -16.79 -17.23
C GLU A 85 -6.39 -16.84 -18.45
N LYS A 86 -7.15 -15.77 -18.70
CA LYS A 86 -8.06 -15.68 -19.86
C LYS A 86 -7.31 -15.76 -21.19
N ALA A 87 -6.18 -15.07 -21.31
CA ALA A 87 -5.36 -15.08 -22.52
C ALA A 87 -4.73 -16.45 -22.79
N LEU A 88 -4.25 -17.13 -21.74
CA LEU A 88 -3.72 -18.49 -21.83
C LEU A 88 -4.81 -19.52 -22.17
N HIS A 89 -5.99 -19.39 -21.55
CA HIS A 89 -7.13 -20.25 -21.83
C HIS A 89 -7.57 -20.11 -23.29
N GLN A 90 -7.67 -18.87 -23.79
CA GLN A 90 -8.00 -18.61 -25.19
C GLN A 90 -6.95 -19.17 -26.15
N TYR A 91 -5.65 -18.99 -25.85
CA TYR A 91 -4.57 -19.57 -26.65
C TYR A 91 -4.62 -21.10 -26.70
N THR A 92 -5.12 -21.74 -25.64
CA THR A 92 -5.30 -23.21 -25.59
C THR A 92 -6.49 -23.67 -26.42
N LEU A 93 -7.57 -22.86 -26.46
CA LEU A 93 -8.78 -23.15 -27.24
C LEU A 93 -8.58 -22.88 -28.74
N GLU A 94 -7.76 -21.90 -29.09
CA GLU A 94 -7.43 -21.51 -30.47
C GLU A 94 -5.91 -21.54 -30.67
N PRO A 95 -5.32 -22.73 -30.94
CA PRO A 95 -3.89 -22.87 -31.11
C PRO A 95 -3.39 -22.02 -32.28
N SER A 96 -2.47 -21.09 -31.99
CA SER A 96 -1.77 -20.30 -33.00
C SER A 96 -0.41 -20.91 -33.31
N ASP A 97 0.06 -20.75 -34.55
CA ASP A 97 1.46 -21.06 -34.92
C ASP A 97 2.48 -20.13 -34.24
N LYS A 98 2.02 -19.00 -33.66
CA LYS A 98 2.89 -18.05 -32.94
C LYS A 98 2.89 -18.36 -31.45
N PRO A 99 4.06 -18.39 -30.78
CA PRO A 99 4.15 -18.55 -29.33
C PRO A 99 3.33 -17.49 -28.59
N PHE A 100 2.78 -17.87 -27.44
CA PHE A 100 2.09 -16.94 -26.55
C PHE A 100 3.00 -15.76 -26.17
N ASP A 101 2.53 -14.53 -26.44
CA ASP A 101 3.25 -13.30 -26.10
C ASP A 101 2.62 -12.63 -24.87
N MET A 102 3.37 -12.58 -23.78
CA MET A 102 2.93 -11.98 -22.51
C MET A 102 2.60 -10.47 -22.64
N LYS A 103 3.10 -9.80 -23.69
CA LYS A 103 2.75 -8.39 -23.97
C LYS A 103 1.31 -8.19 -24.44
N THR A 104 0.61 -9.26 -24.80
CA THR A 104 -0.80 -9.22 -25.21
C THR A 104 -1.77 -9.24 -24.02
N VAL A 105 -1.25 -9.49 -22.81
CA VAL A 105 -2.05 -9.55 -21.59
C VAL A 105 -2.29 -8.13 -21.06
N PRO A 106 -3.56 -7.74 -20.75
CA PRO A 106 -3.87 -6.44 -20.18
C PRO A 106 -3.15 -6.18 -18.85
N LEU A 107 -2.58 -4.97 -18.71
CA LEU A 107 -1.94 -4.52 -17.47
C LEU A 107 -2.98 -4.32 -16.35
N ALA A 108 -2.57 -4.56 -15.10
CA ALA A 108 -3.44 -4.68 -13.93
C ALA A 108 -4.11 -3.36 -13.42
N THR A 109 -4.27 -2.32 -14.24
CA THR A 109 -4.78 -1.00 -13.81
C THR A 109 -6.16 -0.62 -14.35
N ALA A 110 -6.92 -1.54 -14.95
CA ALA A 110 -8.32 -1.27 -15.29
C ALA A 110 -9.26 -1.98 -14.28
N PRO A 111 -10.06 -1.25 -13.46
CA PRO A 111 -11.24 -1.84 -12.86
C PRO A 111 -12.17 -2.28 -14.00
N ILE A 112 -12.54 -3.56 -14.02
CA ILE A 112 -13.47 -4.10 -15.01
C ILE A 112 -14.87 -3.60 -14.63
N PHE A 113 -15.25 -2.45 -15.20
CA PHE A 113 -16.66 -2.11 -15.37
C PHE A 113 -17.02 -2.47 -16.82
N GLU A 114 -17.91 -3.45 -16.97
CA GLU A 114 -18.49 -3.76 -18.26
C GLU A 114 -19.29 -2.56 -18.75
N GLN A 115 -18.79 -1.86 -19.77
CA GLN A 115 -19.65 -1.05 -20.63
C GLN A 115 -19.07 -0.92 -22.04
N LYS A 116 -19.88 -1.40 -22.98
CA LYS A 116 -19.71 -1.41 -24.42
C LYS A 116 -19.81 0.02 -24.96
N ALA A 117 -18.75 0.59 -25.53
CA ALA A 117 -18.84 1.77 -26.40
C ALA A 117 -17.61 1.93 -27.31
N GLU A 118 -17.90 2.43 -28.51
CA GLU A 118 -17.10 2.45 -29.72
C GLU A 118 -15.93 3.45 -29.72
N ILE A 119 -14.98 3.17 -30.62
CA ILE A 119 -13.75 3.91 -30.88
C ILE A 119 -14.04 5.27 -31.53
N ALA A 120 -13.49 6.35 -30.96
CA ALA A 120 -13.27 7.61 -31.68
C ALA A 120 -11.92 8.23 -31.31
N LEU A 121 -11.08 8.38 -32.34
CA LEU A 121 -9.77 9.05 -32.33
C LEU A 121 -9.94 10.58 -32.29
N VAL A 122 -9.35 11.31 -31.34
CA VAL A 122 -8.99 12.73 -31.55
C VAL A 122 -7.74 13.17 -30.75
N ALA A 123 -6.73 13.54 -31.53
CA ALA A 123 -5.69 14.58 -31.39
C ALA A 123 -5.22 15.09 -30.01
N SER A 124 -3.89 15.15 -29.93
CA SER A 124 -3.05 15.77 -28.91
C SER A 124 -3.30 17.28 -28.69
N LYS A 125 -3.49 17.64 -27.42
CA LYS A 125 -3.32 18.99 -26.87
C LYS A 125 -2.32 18.93 -25.71
N PRO A 126 -1.58 20.00 -25.42
CA PRO A 126 -0.42 19.96 -24.53
C PRO A 126 -0.85 19.60 -23.10
N GLU A 127 -0.28 18.51 -22.59
CA GLU A 127 -0.55 17.97 -21.26
C GLU A 127 -0.16 19.00 -20.19
N LYS A 128 -1.16 19.50 -19.46
CA LYS A 128 -0.95 19.94 -18.09
C LYS A 128 -0.52 18.69 -17.32
N ILE A 129 0.67 18.74 -16.74
CA ILE A 129 1.20 17.68 -15.86
C ILE A 129 0.13 17.40 -14.81
N ALA A 130 -0.48 16.22 -14.85
CA ALA A 130 -1.42 15.80 -13.84
C ALA A 130 -0.70 15.75 -12.48
N PRO A 131 -1.30 16.30 -11.40
CA PRO A 131 -0.67 16.28 -10.08
C PRO A 131 -0.41 14.83 -9.67
N SER A 132 0.75 14.57 -9.07
CA SER A 132 1.06 13.23 -8.58
C SER A 132 0.16 12.87 -7.40
N ARG A 133 -0.04 11.58 -7.14
CA ARG A 133 -0.82 11.11 -5.99
C ARG A 133 -0.30 11.70 -4.66
N HIS A 134 1.01 11.90 -4.56
CA HIS A 134 1.63 12.52 -3.38
C HIS A 134 1.20 13.97 -3.21
N ASP A 135 1.19 14.75 -4.30
CA ASP A 135 0.77 16.15 -4.28
C ASP A 135 -0.71 16.29 -3.86
N ILE A 136 -1.58 15.39 -4.35
CA ILE A 136 -3.00 15.36 -3.99
C ILE A 136 -3.17 15.13 -2.49
N PHE A 137 -2.49 14.13 -1.92
CA PHE A 137 -2.56 13.86 -0.49
C PHE A 137 -1.97 14.99 0.35
N GLN A 138 -0.85 15.58 -0.09
CA GLN A 138 -0.25 16.73 0.57
C GLN A 138 -1.24 17.90 0.65
N GLU A 139 -1.95 18.21 -0.43
CA GLU A 139 -2.95 19.28 -0.48
C GLU A 139 -4.16 18.97 0.41
N GLN A 140 -4.70 17.75 0.32
CA GLN A 140 -5.85 17.31 1.13
C GLN A 140 -5.55 17.35 2.63
N LEU A 141 -4.41 16.81 3.05
CA LEU A 141 -4.03 16.79 4.47
C LEU A 141 -3.68 18.19 4.98
N ALA A 142 -3.11 19.07 4.15
CA ALA A 142 -2.83 20.45 4.53
C ALA A 142 -4.10 21.32 4.68
N ALA A 143 -5.19 20.94 4.00
CA ALA A 143 -6.49 21.61 4.14
C ALA A 143 -7.13 21.36 5.52
N ILE A 144 -6.75 20.28 6.20
CA ILE A 144 -7.25 19.92 7.52
C ILE A 144 -6.57 20.79 8.59
N PRO A 145 -7.30 21.66 9.31
CA PRO A 145 -6.72 22.59 10.29
C PRO A 145 -5.85 21.93 11.36
N GLU A 146 -6.24 20.74 11.77
CA GLU A 146 -5.60 19.93 12.80
C GLU A 146 -4.21 19.41 12.38
N PHE A 147 -3.92 19.37 11.09
CA PHE A 147 -2.68 18.81 10.52
C PHE A 147 -1.69 19.88 10.06
N LYS A 148 -2.01 21.17 10.19
CA LYS A 148 -1.14 22.27 9.74
C LYS A 148 0.26 22.27 10.36
N SER A 149 0.41 21.76 11.59
CA SER A 149 1.69 21.70 12.30
C SER A 149 2.52 20.44 12.02
N LEU A 150 2.04 19.51 11.19
CA LEU A 150 2.74 18.25 10.91
C LEU A 150 3.94 18.41 9.96
N GLY A 151 3.96 19.48 9.17
CA GLY A 151 4.99 19.72 8.15
C GLY A 151 4.70 19.00 6.84
N PRO A 152 5.72 18.82 5.97
CA PRO A 152 5.53 18.16 4.68
C PRO A 152 5.29 16.66 4.84
N LEU A 153 4.38 16.13 4.03
CA LEU A 153 4.10 14.71 3.87
C LEU A 153 5.34 14.03 3.30
N PHE A 154 5.88 13.05 4.03
CA PHE A 154 7.03 12.27 3.57
C PHE A 154 6.60 11.22 2.55
N LYS A 155 5.62 10.39 2.91
CA LYS A 155 5.19 9.26 2.08
C LYS A 155 3.77 8.83 2.45
N SER A 156 3.06 8.27 1.48
CA SER A 156 1.78 7.58 1.70
C SER A 156 1.88 6.11 1.26
N SER A 157 1.19 5.21 1.95
CA SER A 157 1.09 3.80 1.53
C SER A 157 0.05 3.58 0.44
N GLU A 158 0.02 2.38 -0.12
CA GLU A 158 -1.19 1.89 -0.79
C GLU A 158 -2.32 1.68 0.23
N PRO A 159 -3.60 1.79 -0.19
CA PRO A 159 -4.72 1.53 0.70
C PRO A 159 -4.78 0.04 1.04
N VAL A 160 -5.08 -0.27 2.30
CA VAL A 160 -5.27 -1.63 2.78
C VAL A 160 -6.71 -1.79 3.25
N GLN A 161 -7.43 -2.73 2.68
CA GLN A 161 -8.79 -3.06 3.10
C GLN A 161 -8.78 -3.71 4.49
N LEU A 162 -9.66 -3.25 5.38
CA LEU A 162 -9.74 -3.69 6.78
C LEU A 162 -11.00 -4.49 7.11
N THR A 163 -11.96 -4.56 6.18
CA THR A 163 -13.18 -5.36 6.30
C THR A 163 -13.25 -6.42 5.20
N GLU A 164 -13.98 -7.52 5.44
CA GLU A 164 -14.18 -8.55 4.42
C GLU A 164 -15.08 -8.04 3.29
N ALA A 165 -15.02 -8.69 2.12
CA ALA A 165 -15.90 -8.36 1.01
C ALA A 165 -17.37 -8.63 1.39
N GLU A 166 -18.29 -7.78 0.91
CA GLU A 166 -19.75 -7.95 1.09
C GLU A 166 -20.25 -7.84 2.55
N THR A 167 -19.49 -7.16 3.41
CA THR A 167 -19.90 -6.79 4.77
C THR A 167 -20.68 -5.46 4.82
N GLU A 168 -21.19 -5.12 6.01
CA GLU A 168 -21.99 -3.91 6.28
C GLU A 168 -21.22 -2.61 5.97
N TYR A 169 -19.90 -2.65 6.13
CA TYR A 169 -19.03 -1.49 5.97
C TYR A 169 -17.80 -1.85 5.14
N PHE A 170 -17.50 -1.02 4.16
CA PHE A 170 -16.23 -1.09 3.44
C PHE A 170 -15.26 -0.07 4.02
N VAL A 171 -14.14 -0.54 4.60
CA VAL A 171 -13.13 0.33 5.22
C VAL A 171 -11.76 0.06 4.61
N CYS A 172 -11.14 1.09 4.05
CA CYS A 172 -9.76 1.06 3.56
C CYS A 172 -8.90 2.05 4.34
N CYS A 173 -7.67 1.65 4.70
CA CYS A 173 -6.74 2.48 5.43
C CYS A 173 -5.52 2.87 4.57
N THR A 174 -5.24 4.17 4.49
CA THR A 174 -4.00 4.72 3.91
C THR A 174 -3.15 5.34 5.02
N LYS A 175 -1.87 4.97 5.06
CA LYS A 175 -0.91 5.46 6.06
C LYS A 175 -0.11 6.62 5.49
N HIS A 176 -0.17 7.78 6.14
CA HIS A 176 0.58 8.98 5.76
C HIS A 176 1.64 9.29 6.81
N VAL A 177 2.89 9.38 6.37
CA VAL A 177 4.03 9.53 7.27
C VAL A 177 4.54 10.95 7.21
N PHE A 178 4.74 11.56 8.38
CA PHE A 178 5.41 12.83 8.60
C PHE A 178 6.67 12.64 9.45
N THR A 179 7.41 13.71 9.68
CA THR A 179 8.66 13.73 10.45
C THR A 179 8.54 13.06 11.83
N ASN A 180 7.51 13.42 12.61
CA ASN A 180 7.32 12.94 13.99
C ASN A 180 5.94 12.31 14.23
N HIS A 181 5.13 12.22 13.18
CA HIS A 181 3.73 11.83 13.27
C HIS A 181 3.35 10.91 12.12
N MET A 182 2.28 10.17 12.32
CA MET A 182 1.61 9.40 11.30
C MET A 182 0.13 9.72 11.32
N VAL A 183 -0.45 9.90 10.14
CA VAL A 183 -1.89 10.04 9.95
C VAL A 183 -2.42 8.79 9.28
N PHE A 184 -3.39 8.14 9.89
CA PHE A 184 -4.15 7.06 9.28
C PHE A 184 -5.42 7.66 8.69
N GLN A 185 -5.53 7.64 7.36
CA GLN A 185 -6.77 7.97 6.66
C GLN A 185 -7.58 6.69 6.51
N PHE A 186 -8.87 6.77 6.85
CA PHE A 186 -9.83 5.71 6.63
C PHE A 186 -10.89 6.17 5.64
N ASP A 187 -10.94 5.50 4.49
CA ASP A 187 -12.00 5.66 3.50
C ASP A 187 -13.09 4.66 3.86
N CYS A 188 -14.19 5.15 4.43
CA CYS A 188 -15.30 4.34 4.94
C CYS A 188 -16.52 4.50 4.05
N THR A 189 -17.18 3.39 3.71
CA THR A 189 -18.46 3.38 2.99
C THR A 189 -19.48 2.55 3.74
N ASN A 190 -20.63 3.14 4.01
CA ASN A 190 -21.81 2.43 4.52
C ASN A 190 -22.52 1.72 3.37
N THR A 191 -22.63 0.38 3.42
CA THR A 191 -23.28 -0.43 2.38
C THR A 191 -24.74 -0.76 2.72
N LEU A 192 -25.24 -0.29 3.87
CA LEU A 192 -26.61 -0.48 4.32
C LEU A 192 -27.47 0.74 3.94
N ASN A 193 -28.67 0.49 3.41
CA ASN A 193 -29.57 1.53 2.89
C ASN A 193 -30.68 1.96 3.86
N ASP A 194 -30.77 1.27 5.00
CA ASP A 194 -31.72 1.46 6.08
C ASP A 194 -31.11 2.23 7.26
N GLN A 195 -29.90 2.77 7.10
CA GLN A 195 -29.23 3.54 8.14
C GLN A 195 -28.30 4.62 7.57
N LEU A 196 -28.14 5.69 8.34
CA LEU A 196 -27.16 6.76 8.16
C LEU A 196 -26.18 6.71 9.33
N LEU A 197 -24.87 6.71 9.03
CA LEU A 197 -23.86 6.81 10.07
C LEU A 197 -23.46 8.27 10.24
N GLU A 198 -23.38 8.75 11.47
CA GLU A 198 -22.86 10.08 11.81
C GLU A 198 -21.62 9.96 12.68
N ARG A 199 -20.77 10.99 12.61
CA ARG A 199 -19.58 11.16 13.48
C ARG A 199 -18.63 9.96 13.46
N VAL A 200 -18.46 9.35 12.29
CA VAL A 200 -17.71 8.10 12.13
C VAL A 200 -16.22 8.34 12.38
N THR A 201 -15.65 7.59 13.32
CA THR A 201 -14.22 7.60 13.66
C THR A 201 -13.69 6.17 13.70
N VAL A 202 -12.37 6.01 13.59
CA VAL A 202 -11.71 4.73 13.89
C VAL A 202 -10.80 4.92 15.08
N GLN A 203 -11.23 4.38 16.22
CA GLN A 203 -10.40 4.29 17.41
C GLN A 203 -9.28 3.29 17.15
N MET A 204 -8.05 3.69 17.45
CA MET A 204 -6.86 2.84 17.30
C MET A 204 -6.22 2.64 18.67
N GLU A 205 -5.84 1.40 18.99
CA GLU A 205 -5.08 1.10 20.20
C GLU A 205 -3.74 0.45 19.79
N PRO A 206 -2.60 1.14 20.02
CA PRO A 206 -1.30 0.62 19.65
C PRO A 206 -0.83 -0.47 20.62
N SER A 207 -0.10 -1.46 20.08
CA SER A 207 0.56 -2.50 20.86
C SER A 207 1.86 -2.04 21.54
N ASP A 208 2.39 -0.89 21.13
CA ASP A 208 3.67 -0.33 21.58
C ASP A 208 3.50 1.17 21.92
N ALA A 209 4.59 1.86 22.29
CA ALA A 209 4.62 3.25 22.78
C ALA A 209 4.33 4.32 21.71
N TYR A 210 3.22 4.17 20.97
CA TYR A 210 2.67 5.18 20.07
C TYR A 210 1.58 5.97 20.80
N ASP A 211 1.63 7.29 20.70
CA ASP A 211 0.60 8.13 21.31
C ASP A 211 -0.47 8.48 20.27
N VAL A 212 -1.70 8.00 20.47
CA VAL A 212 -2.85 8.46 19.68
C VAL A 212 -3.24 9.86 20.17
N ILE A 213 -3.01 10.87 19.34
CA ILE A 213 -3.21 12.28 19.71
C ILE A 213 -4.68 12.66 19.55
N ARG A 214 -5.30 12.27 18.43
CA ARG A 214 -6.70 12.62 18.11
C ARG A 214 -7.26 11.85 16.93
N SER A 215 -8.58 11.82 16.85
CA SER A 215 -9.35 11.34 15.70
C SER A 215 -10.23 12.48 15.15
N ILE A 216 -10.31 12.57 13.83
CA ILE A 216 -11.14 13.52 13.08
C ILE A 216 -12.25 12.72 12.42
N PRO A 217 -13.53 12.96 12.78
CA PRO A 217 -14.64 12.17 12.28
C PRO A 217 -15.00 12.49 10.83
N ALA A 218 -15.49 11.50 10.10
CA ALA A 218 -16.34 11.74 8.94
C ALA A 218 -17.71 12.22 9.47
N ALA A 219 -18.20 13.35 8.97
CA ALA A 219 -19.43 13.96 9.50
C ALA A 219 -20.64 13.02 9.36
N SER A 220 -20.81 12.44 8.16
CA SER A 220 -21.92 11.54 7.84
C SER A 220 -21.56 10.59 6.70
N LEU A 221 -21.97 9.32 6.79
CA LEU A 221 -21.84 8.31 5.72
C LEU A 221 -23.23 7.77 5.35
N SER A 222 -23.79 8.33 4.27
CA SER A 222 -25.02 7.84 3.66
C SER A 222 -24.77 6.56 2.86
N TYR A 223 -25.86 5.85 2.51
CA TYR A 223 -25.80 4.64 1.70
C TYR A 223 -24.95 4.82 0.43
N ASN A 224 -23.93 3.99 0.27
CA ASN A 224 -22.99 3.98 -0.85
C ASN A 224 -22.29 5.31 -1.14
N GLN A 225 -22.21 6.21 -0.14
CA GLN A 225 -21.41 7.43 -0.23
C GLN A 225 -20.16 7.31 0.66
N PRO A 226 -18.97 7.19 0.06
CA PRO A 226 -17.73 7.14 0.83
C PRO A 226 -17.46 8.45 1.56
N GLY A 227 -16.89 8.35 2.75
CA GLY A 227 -16.36 9.49 3.50
C GLY A 227 -15.04 9.15 4.18
N MET A 228 -14.36 10.20 4.62
CA MET A 228 -13.00 10.11 5.14
C MET A 228 -12.98 10.49 6.61
N CYS A 229 -12.37 9.64 7.45
CA CYS A 229 -12.00 9.98 8.80
C CYS A 229 -10.51 9.74 9.01
N TYR A 230 -9.94 10.38 10.03
CA TYR A 230 -8.49 10.36 10.24
C TYR A 230 -8.14 10.10 11.70
N THR A 231 -7.04 9.38 11.95
CA THR A 231 -6.45 9.25 13.29
C THR A 231 -4.98 9.67 13.25
N LEU A 232 -4.63 10.64 14.10
CA LEU A 232 -3.28 11.18 14.24
C LEU A 232 -2.55 10.49 15.38
N VAL A 233 -1.38 9.97 15.08
CA VAL A 233 -0.52 9.25 16.01
C VAL A 233 0.87 9.87 16.04
N ARG A 234 1.46 10.00 17.23
CA ARG A 234 2.86 10.39 17.41
C ARG A 234 3.76 9.16 17.33
N LEU A 235 4.89 9.31 16.64
CA LEU A 235 5.92 8.27 16.60
C LEU A 235 6.67 8.22 17.96
N PRO A 236 7.09 7.03 18.43
CA PRO A 236 7.89 6.88 19.65
C PRO A 236 9.19 7.70 19.55
N GLN A 237 9.56 8.41 20.63
CA GLN A 237 10.80 9.20 20.69
C GLN A 237 11.93 8.47 21.43
N ASP A 238 11.59 7.52 22.31
CA ASP A 238 12.54 6.93 23.24
C ASP A 238 13.41 5.83 22.58
N ASP A 239 12.86 5.08 21.62
CA ASP A 239 13.61 4.09 20.82
C ASP A 239 13.28 4.21 19.33
N PRO A 240 14.15 4.87 18.53
CA PRO A 240 13.98 5.02 17.08
C PRO A 240 14.01 3.70 16.30
N THR A 241 14.41 2.59 16.93
CA THR A 241 14.46 1.26 16.31
C THR A 241 13.20 0.43 16.54
N ALA A 242 12.38 0.78 17.55
CA ALA A 242 11.09 0.16 17.85
C ALA A 242 9.95 0.75 17.01
N VAL A 243 10.04 0.58 15.69
CA VAL A 243 9.11 1.17 14.72
C VAL A 243 8.11 0.16 14.15
N ALA A 244 8.04 -1.04 14.72
CA ALA A 244 7.00 -2.01 14.40
C ALA A 244 5.87 -1.89 15.43
N CYS A 245 4.64 -1.70 14.98
CA CYS A 245 3.49 -1.60 15.87
C CYS A 245 2.25 -2.17 15.17
N THR A 246 1.43 -2.87 15.94
CA THR A 246 0.11 -3.30 15.51
C THR A 246 -0.93 -2.41 16.18
N PHE A 247 -1.89 -1.92 15.42
CA PHE A 247 -3.00 -1.12 15.94
C PHE A 247 -4.28 -1.94 15.84
N SER A 248 -4.89 -2.29 16.98
CA SER A 248 -6.29 -2.75 16.95
C SER A 248 -7.18 -1.57 16.59
N CYS A 249 -8.18 -1.82 15.76
CA CYS A 249 -8.99 -0.77 15.15
C CYS A 249 -10.48 -1.07 15.39
N THR A 250 -11.19 -0.08 15.93
CA THR A 250 -12.64 -0.15 16.17
C THR A 250 -13.29 1.09 15.58
N MET A 251 -14.16 0.90 14.58
CA MET A 251 -14.97 1.97 14.02
C MET A 251 -16.06 2.34 15.02
N LYS A 252 -16.22 3.63 15.33
CA LYS A 252 -17.23 4.16 16.25
C LYS A 252 -18.05 5.23 15.57
N PHE A 253 -19.36 5.15 15.71
CA PHE A 253 -20.31 5.98 14.98
C PHE A 253 -21.65 6.06 15.70
N THR A 254 -22.46 7.05 15.34
CA THR A 254 -23.85 7.13 15.75
C THR A 254 -24.72 6.65 14.58
N VAL A 255 -25.58 5.66 14.82
CA VAL A 255 -26.54 5.14 13.84
C VAL A 255 -27.82 5.95 13.93
N ARG A 256 -28.34 6.36 12.76
CA ARG A 256 -29.71 6.85 12.59
C ARG A 256 -30.43 5.95 11.59
N ASP A 257 -31.51 5.33 12.03
CA ASP A 257 -32.35 4.51 11.17
C ASP A 257 -32.92 5.37 10.03
N CYS A 258 -32.94 4.82 8.83
CA CYS A 258 -33.42 5.49 7.62
C CYS A 258 -34.47 4.63 6.94
N ASN A 259 -35.53 5.26 6.43
CA ASN A 259 -36.48 4.52 5.59
C ASN A 259 -35.85 4.24 4.21
N PRO A 260 -35.67 2.97 3.80
CA PRO A 260 -34.92 2.61 2.58
C PRO A 260 -35.48 3.21 1.29
N ASN A 261 -36.77 3.58 1.28
CA ASN A 261 -37.44 4.13 0.09
C ASN A 261 -37.34 5.66 0.00
N THR A 262 -37.08 6.34 1.12
CA THR A 262 -37.06 7.81 1.18
C THR A 262 -35.68 8.38 1.51
N GLY A 263 -34.81 7.58 2.14
CA GLY A 263 -33.49 8.01 2.59
C GLY A 263 -33.52 9.05 3.72
N VAL A 264 -34.68 9.26 4.35
CA VAL A 264 -34.84 10.21 5.45
C VAL A 264 -34.45 9.52 6.77
N PRO A 265 -33.45 10.05 7.51
CA PRO A 265 -33.07 9.54 8.82
C PRO A 265 -34.09 9.94 9.89
N GLU A 266 -34.26 9.08 10.90
CA GLU A 266 -35.01 9.39 12.10
C GLU A 266 -34.24 10.40 13.00
N ASP A 267 -35.00 11.13 13.83
CA ASP A 267 -34.44 12.16 14.72
C ASP A 267 -33.65 11.56 15.89
N ASP A 268 -33.98 10.34 16.30
CA ASP A 268 -33.29 9.60 17.33
C ASP A 268 -32.16 8.75 16.73
N GLY A 269 -31.04 8.66 17.43
CA GLY A 269 -29.89 7.84 17.03
C GLY A 269 -29.19 7.27 18.26
N TYR A 270 -28.45 6.18 18.07
CA TYR A 270 -27.71 5.49 19.13
C TYR A 270 -26.26 5.26 18.72
N ASP A 271 -25.36 5.24 19.69
CA ASP A 271 -23.94 4.97 19.43
C ASP A 271 -23.71 3.46 19.29
N ASP A 272 -22.89 3.10 18.30
CA ASP A 272 -22.51 1.72 18.00
C ASP A 272 -21.02 1.63 17.60
N GLU A 273 -20.49 0.41 17.62
CA GLU A 273 -19.11 0.13 17.28
C GLU A 273 -18.96 -1.13 16.42
N TYR A 274 -17.99 -1.09 15.50
CA TYR A 274 -17.69 -2.17 14.59
C TYR A 274 -16.18 -2.44 14.58
N VAL A 275 -15.78 -3.64 14.98
CA VAL A 275 -14.37 -4.04 15.01
C VAL A 275 -13.90 -4.31 13.58
N VAL A 276 -12.78 -3.69 13.19
CA VAL A 276 -12.15 -3.92 11.88
C VAL A 276 -10.78 -4.58 12.05
N SER A 277 -10.21 -5.08 10.96
CA SER A 277 -8.89 -5.72 10.99
C SER A 277 -7.82 -4.78 11.51
N SER A 278 -6.88 -5.33 12.28
CA SER A 278 -5.75 -4.57 12.83
C SER A 278 -4.82 -4.05 11.74
N VAL A 279 -4.31 -2.83 11.93
CA VAL A 279 -3.35 -2.22 11.01
C VAL A 279 -1.94 -2.50 11.48
N LEU A 280 -1.11 -3.09 10.62
CA LEU A 280 0.32 -3.27 10.88
C LEU A 280 1.13 -2.07 10.35
N PHE A 281 2.02 -1.60 11.20
CA PHE A 281 3.07 -0.65 10.89
C PHE A 281 4.44 -1.30 11.10
N ALA A 282 5.36 -1.13 10.14
CA ALA A 282 6.72 -1.65 10.22
C ALA A 282 7.68 -0.73 9.44
N ALA A 283 8.89 -0.52 9.96
CA ALA A 283 9.99 0.30 9.41
C ALA A 283 10.16 0.29 7.88
N PRO A 284 10.19 -0.87 7.19
CA PRO A 284 10.48 -0.90 5.75
C PRO A 284 9.38 -0.25 4.90
N ASN A 285 8.18 -0.05 5.44
CA ASN A 285 7.10 0.62 4.74
C ASN A 285 7.26 2.16 4.73
N VAL A 286 8.11 2.70 5.61
CA VAL A 286 8.21 4.14 5.85
C VAL A 286 9.53 4.75 5.43
N TYR A 287 10.68 4.23 5.89
CA TYR A 287 11.96 4.95 5.74
C TYR A 287 12.70 4.70 4.44
N VAL A 288 12.06 4.00 3.51
CA VAL A 288 12.62 3.74 2.18
C VAL A 288 11.71 4.42 1.16
N SER A 289 12.14 5.59 0.68
CA SER A 289 11.69 6.14 -0.59
C SER A 289 12.75 5.81 -1.65
N SER A 290 12.35 5.21 -2.77
CA SER A 290 13.24 5.00 -3.90
C SER A 290 13.44 6.35 -4.61
N CYS A 291 14.53 7.04 -4.31
CA CYS A 291 14.90 8.28 -5.00
C CYS A 291 15.78 7.94 -6.23
N PRO A 292 15.49 8.48 -7.44
CA PRO A 292 16.32 8.28 -8.63
C PRO A 292 17.76 8.79 -8.50
N CYS A 293 18.02 9.63 -7.48
CA CYS A 293 19.25 10.41 -7.35
C CYS A 293 20.29 9.82 -6.37
N GLY A 294 20.06 8.63 -5.80
CA GLY A 294 21.08 7.94 -4.98
C GLY A 294 21.35 8.56 -3.59
N ILE A 295 20.44 9.35 -3.03
CA ILE A 295 20.54 9.81 -1.63
C ILE A 295 19.55 9.01 -0.78
N LEU A 296 20.10 8.14 0.05
CA LEU A 296 19.39 7.42 1.11
C LEU A 296 19.19 8.42 2.27
N ILE A 297 18.06 9.11 2.32
CA ILE A 297 17.71 9.92 3.49
C ILE A 297 17.10 8.97 4.54
N VAL A 298 17.94 8.54 5.47
CA VAL A 298 17.53 7.87 6.72
C VAL A 298 17.03 8.96 7.67
N LEU A 299 15.75 9.34 7.50
CA LEU A 299 14.93 10.22 8.37
C LEU A 299 15.54 11.59 8.78
N PRO A 300 14.76 12.51 9.42
CA PRO A 300 15.33 13.73 10.00
C PRO A 300 16.47 13.45 10.99
#